data_AF-A0A418VTE1-F1
#
_entry.id   AF-A0A418VTE1-F1
#
_cell.length_a   1.000
_cell.length_b   1.000
_cell.length_c   1.000
_cell.angle_alpha   90.00
_cell.angle_beta   90.00
_cell.angle_gamma   90.00
#
_symmetry.space_group_name_H-M   'P 1'
#
loop_
_entity.id
_entity.type
_entity.pdbx_description
1 polymer ?
#
loop_
_entity_poly.entity_id
_entity_poly.type
_entity_poly.pdbx_seq_one_letter_code
_entity_poly.pdbx_strand_id
1 'polypeptide(L)'
;RIARRLDVDFLRTYLGAFDHLMVRTERSLRVAGEIDLPVFLGGDWALRLIADTSPDETPNPKRAIIVLREFALEIIPYTYVQKIERLVLGLKEQGWEPVLLPFCPEDVRNAKELGLDKLAPTWEHWWNPRRMKQIMAQSGLVISVGRLHAVIFAAPSFDVPVCSLAPPLKLPSGKKSISKIDSLCADWDIDQFFDVEELLAAAAEGRLRPASREKVTAAAQRLDESIAQMKAIMSERLEEKGLGPAA
;
A
#
# COMPACT_ATOMS: atom_id res chain seq x y z
N ARG A 1 -1.08 -28.22 10.44
CA ARG A 1 -1.58 -27.24 9.44
C ARG A 1 -1.23 -27.79 8.06
N ILE A 2 -2.20 -28.33 7.34
CA ILE A 2 -2.00 -28.81 5.96
C ILE A 2 -1.74 -27.57 5.12
N ALA A 3 -0.46 -27.32 4.80
CA ALA A 3 -0.14 -26.43 3.70
C ALA A 3 -0.72 -27.10 2.46
N ARG A 4 -1.88 -26.62 1.97
CA ARG A 4 -2.38 -27.01 0.66
C ARG A 4 -1.24 -26.71 -0.30
N ARG A 5 -0.61 -27.76 -0.84
CA ARG A 5 0.17 -27.66 -2.06
C ARG A 5 -0.76 -26.95 -3.03
N LEU A 6 -0.37 -25.75 -3.47
CA LEU A 6 -1.11 -25.05 -4.50
C LEU A 6 -1.22 -26.02 -5.66
N ASP A 7 -2.45 -26.32 -6.06
CA ASP A 7 -2.68 -27.09 -7.27
C ASP A 7 -2.31 -26.18 -8.44
N VAL A 8 -1.06 -26.34 -8.88
CA VAL A 8 -0.45 -25.53 -9.94
C VAL A 8 -1.21 -25.71 -11.24
N ASP A 9 -1.71 -26.92 -11.51
CA ASP A 9 -2.46 -27.21 -12.73
C ASP A 9 -3.83 -26.55 -12.70
N PHE A 10 -4.51 -26.58 -11.55
CA PHE A 10 -5.75 -25.81 -11.36
C PHE A 10 -5.51 -24.31 -11.55
N LEU A 11 -4.47 -23.75 -10.92
CA LEU A 11 -4.16 -22.32 -11.03
C LEU A 11 -3.83 -21.92 -12.47
N ARG A 12 -2.99 -22.70 -13.16
CA ARG A 12 -2.64 -22.45 -14.56
C ARG A 12 -3.88 -22.48 -15.44
N THR A 13 -4.75 -23.47 -15.24
CA THR A 13 -6.01 -23.60 -16.01
C THR A 13 -6.96 -22.45 -15.73
N TYR A 14 -7.21 -22.12 -14.46
CA TYR A 14 -8.15 -21.07 -14.08
C TYR A 14 -7.66 -19.68 -14.50
N LEU A 15 -6.40 -19.36 -14.20
CA LEU A 15 -5.82 -18.05 -14.51
C LEU A 15 -5.51 -17.89 -16.00
N GLY A 16 -5.21 -18.99 -16.70
CA GLY A 16 -5.01 -18.99 -18.16
C GLY A 16 -6.29 -18.81 -18.97
N ALA A 17 -7.46 -18.91 -18.33
CA ALA A 17 -8.76 -18.66 -18.98
C ALA A 17 -9.08 -17.17 -19.14
N PHE A 18 -8.28 -16.27 -18.56
CA PHE A 18 -8.48 -14.82 -18.70
C PHE A 18 -7.73 -14.31 -19.93
N ASP A 19 -8.41 -13.54 -20.78
CA ASP A 19 -7.83 -12.89 -21.98
C ASP A 19 -6.67 -11.93 -21.64
N HIS A 20 -6.69 -11.38 -20.42
CA HIS A 20 -5.65 -10.52 -19.90
C HIS A 20 -5.46 -10.73 -18.40
N LEU A 21 -4.24 -11.08 -18.00
CA LEU A 21 -3.87 -11.24 -16.61
C LEU A 21 -2.71 -10.32 -16.27
N MET A 22 -2.96 -9.42 -15.30
CA MET A 22 -1.99 -8.43 -14.86
C MET A 22 -1.55 -8.69 -13.42
N VAL A 23 -0.25 -8.58 -13.18
CA VAL A 23 0.34 -8.56 -11.85
C VAL A 23 1.03 -7.22 -11.59
N ARG A 24 1.06 -6.77 -10.32
CA ARG A 24 1.57 -5.43 -9.96
C ARG A 24 3.00 -5.40 -9.42
N THR A 25 3.65 -6.56 -9.26
CA THR A 25 5.03 -6.64 -8.73
C THR A 25 5.87 -7.59 -9.55
N GLU A 26 7.17 -7.33 -9.64
CA GLU A 26 8.12 -8.20 -10.34
C GLU A 26 8.17 -9.60 -9.72
N ARG A 27 8.02 -9.69 -8.39
CA ARG A 27 7.93 -10.99 -7.72
C ARG A 27 6.75 -11.80 -8.23
N SER A 28 5.57 -11.19 -8.38
CA SER A 28 4.39 -11.88 -8.91
C SER A 28 4.59 -12.29 -10.37
N LEU A 29 5.28 -11.47 -11.17
CA LEU A 29 5.67 -11.83 -12.54
C LEU A 29 6.56 -13.08 -12.56
N ARG A 30 7.59 -13.13 -11.69
CA ARG A 30 8.48 -14.30 -11.57
C ARG A 30 7.71 -15.57 -11.17
N VAL A 31 6.85 -15.48 -10.15
CA VAL A 31 6.03 -16.62 -9.70
C VAL A 31 5.07 -17.11 -10.79
N ALA A 32 4.51 -16.20 -11.60
CA ALA A 32 3.69 -16.59 -12.74
C ALA A 32 4.53 -17.28 -13.84
N GLY A 33 5.75 -16.80 -14.08
CA GLY A 33 6.71 -17.44 -14.98
C GLY A 33 7.11 -18.85 -14.56
N GLU A 34 7.24 -19.12 -13.25
CA GLU A 34 7.53 -20.47 -12.73
C GLU A 34 6.44 -21.51 -13.03
N ILE A 35 5.23 -21.07 -13.38
CA ILE A 35 4.09 -21.94 -13.71
C ILE A 35 3.62 -21.79 -15.16
N ASP A 36 4.44 -21.19 -16.02
CA ASP A 36 4.16 -20.95 -17.46
C ASP A 36 2.87 -20.17 -17.71
N LEU A 37 2.54 -19.23 -16.82
CA LEU A 37 1.35 -18.41 -16.96
C LEU A 37 1.71 -17.08 -17.65
N PRO A 38 1.17 -16.79 -18.85
CA PRO A 38 1.43 -15.52 -19.53
C PRO A 38 0.76 -14.39 -18.76
N VAL A 39 1.56 -13.55 -18.10
CA VAL A 39 1.06 -12.39 -17.35
C VAL A 39 1.78 -11.13 -17.75
N PHE A 40 1.04 -10.03 -17.73
CA PHE A 40 1.58 -8.69 -17.94
C PHE A 40 2.00 -8.07 -16.60
N LEU A 41 3.21 -7.50 -16.54
CA LEU A 41 3.63 -6.69 -15.41
C LEU A 41 3.04 -5.29 -15.55
N GLY A 42 1.99 -5.00 -14.80
CA GLY A 42 1.36 -3.68 -14.77
C GLY A 42 1.79 -2.83 -13.58
N GLY A 43 0.84 -2.00 -13.13
CA GLY A 43 0.90 -1.24 -11.90
C GLY A 43 -0.34 -1.48 -11.04
N ASP A 44 -0.31 -0.98 -9.82
CA ASP A 44 -1.51 -1.01 -8.98
C ASP A 44 -2.54 0.02 -9.48
N TRP A 45 -3.80 -0.40 -9.65
CA TRP A 45 -4.90 0.44 -10.12
C TRP A 45 -5.04 1.76 -9.36
N ALA A 46 -4.71 1.77 -8.07
CA ALA A 46 -4.76 2.98 -7.26
C ALA A 46 -3.77 4.06 -7.74
N LEU A 47 -2.77 3.77 -8.56
CA LEU A 47 -1.89 4.78 -9.16
C LEU A 47 -2.69 5.78 -10.02
N ARG A 48 -3.75 5.33 -10.70
CA ARG A 48 -4.61 6.19 -11.53
C ARG A 48 -5.73 6.88 -10.76
N LEU A 49 -5.85 6.62 -9.46
CA LEU A 49 -6.76 7.39 -8.63
C LEU A 49 -6.23 8.82 -8.49
N ILE A 50 -6.94 9.78 -9.10
CA ILE A 50 -6.61 11.21 -9.00
C ILE A 50 -6.93 11.68 -7.58
N ALA A 51 -5.96 12.34 -6.93
CA ALA A 51 -6.17 12.94 -5.63
C ALA A 51 -7.34 13.95 -5.65
N ASP A 52 -7.88 14.23 -4.48
CA ASP A 52 -8.81 15.34 -4.31
C ASP A 52 -8.05 16.67 -4.45
N THR A 53 -8.77 17.73 -4.77
CA THR A 53 -8.24 19.09 -4.98
C THR A 53 -8.93 20.13 -4.10
N SER A 54 -9.70 19.68 -3.08
CA SER A 54 -10.34 20.59 -2.13
C SER A 54 -9.31 21.53 -1.47
N PRO A 55 -9.58 22.85 -1.41
CA PRO A 55 -8.66 23.82 -0.81
C PRO A 55 -8.55 23.71 0.72
N ASP A 56 -9.42 22.91 1.36
CA ASP A 56 -9.44 22.75 2.81
C ASP A 56 -8.26 21.91 3.32
N GLU A 57 -7.64 21.09 2.43
CA GLU A 57 -6.37 20.42 2.73
C GLU A 57 -5.25 21.38 2.39
N THR A 58 -4.44 21.72 3.40
CA THR A 58 -3.27 22.58 3.24
C THR A 58 -1.98 21.81 3.53
N PRO A 59 -0.89 22.09 2.78
CA PRO A 59 0.42 21.50 3.05
C PRO A 59 0.87 21.71 4.49
N ASN A 60 1.25 20.63 5.17
CA ASN A 60 1.86 20.66 6.49
C ASN A 60 3.11 19.75 6.51
N PRO A 61 4.32 20.32 6.40
CA PRO A 61 5.57 19.56 6.38
C PRO A 61 5.93 18.93 7.73
N LYS A 62 5.23 19.26 8.82
CA LYS A 62 5.39 18.59 10.12
C LYS A 62 4.40 17.46 10.35
N ARG A 63 3.42 17.29 9.47
CA ARG A 63 2.43 16.20 9.62
C ARG A 63 3.07 14.86 9.28
N ALA A 64 3.06 13.94 10.24
CA ALA A 64 3.45 12.55 10.04
C ALA A 64 2.20 11.67 10.01
N ILE A 65 1.83 11.19 8.82
CA ILE A 65 0.72 10.26 8.65
C ILE A 65 1.17 8.87 9.06
N ILE A 66 0.43 8.25 9.97
CA ILE A 66 0.64 6.87 10.39
C ILE A 66 -0.60 6.06 10.03
N VAL A 67 -0.39 5.00 9.24
CA VAL A 67 -1.47 4.10 8.85
C VAL A 67 -1.25 2.75 9.52
N LEU A 68 -2.14 2.42 10.46
CA LEU A 68 -2.14 1.15 11.15
C LEU A 68 -3.06 0.16 10.43
N ARG A 69 -2.55 -1.05 10.16
CA ARG A 69 -3.39 -2.15 9.70
C ARG A 69 -4.13 -2.77 10.87
N GLU A 70 -5.42 -3.04 10.68
CA GLU A 70 -6.17 -3.95 11.53
C GLU A 70 -5.58 -5.37 11.51
N PHE A 71 -5.49 -5.95 12.71
CA PHE A 71 -5.20 -7.36 12.96
C PHE A 71 -6.24 -7.90 13.95
N ALA A 72 -6.49 -9.20 13.89
CA ALA A 72 -7.33 -9.87 14.87
C ALA A 72 -6.77 -9.65 16.29
N LEU A 73 -7.61 -9.20 17.23
CA LEU A 73 -7.16 -8.79 18.57
C LEU A 73 -6.47 -9.93 19.31
N GLU A 74 -6.88 -11.18 19.07
CA GLU A 74 -6.37 -12.38 19.73
C GLU A 74 -4.89 -12.65 19.41
N ILE A 75 -4.37 -12.09 18.32
CA ILE A 75 -2.97 -12.25 17.91
C ILE A 75 -2.12 -11.02 18.19
N ILE A 76 -2.70 -9.93 18.69
CA ILE A 76 -1.98 -8.69 18.98
C ILE A 76 -1.36 -8.79 20.37
N PRO A 77 -0.03 -8.89 20.49
CA PRO A 77 0.61 -8.87 21.80
C PRO A 77 0.61 -7.44 22.36
N TYR A 78 0.65 -7.29 23.69
CA TYR A 78 0.78 -5.97 24.31
C TYR A 78 2.03 -5.20 23.84
N THR A 79 3.11 -5.92 23.47
CA THR A 79 4.32 -5.32 22.89
C THR A 79 4.08 -4.60 21.56
N TYR A 80 3.04 -4.98 20.80
CA TYR A 80 2.62 -4.22 19.62
C TYR A 80 2.17 -2.81 20.03
N VAL A 81 1.29 -2.71 21.03
CA VAL A 81 0.76 -1.44 21.54
C VAL A 81 1.90 -0.55 22.04
N GLN A 82 2.81 -1.10 22.85
CA GLN A 82 3.98 -0.37 23.35
C GLN A 82 4.88 0.16 22.22
N LYS A 83 5.07 -0.64 21.16
CA LYS A 83 5.89 -0.23 20.00
C LYS A 83 5.22 0.85 19.17
N ILE A 84 3.90 0.79 18.96
CA ILE A 84 3.17 1.86 18.28
C ILE A 84 3.13 3.13 19.12
N GLU A 85 2.94 3.01 20.44
CA GLU A 85 3.04 4.14 21.37
C GLU A 85 4.42 4.81 21.28
N ARG A 86 5.48 4.01 21.33
CA ARG A 86 6.86 4.50 21.17
C ARG A 86 7.07 5.22 19.84
N LEU A 87 6.54 4.69 18.73
CA LEU A 87 6.60 5.34 17.42
C LEU A 87 5.93 6.73 17.46
N VAL A 88 4.70 6.81 17.97
CA VAL A 88 3.93 8.06 18.00
C VAL A 88 4.60 9.10 18.90
N LEU A 89 5.00 8.70 20.11
CA LEU A 89 5.66 9.60 21.06
C LEU A 89 7.05 10.03 20.57
N GLY A 90 7.84 9.11 20.02
CA GLY A 90 9.15 9.41 19.45
C GLY A 90 9.08 10.40 18.29
N LEU A 91 8.07 10.30 17.42
CA LEU A 91 7.83 11.30 16.37
C LEU A 91 7.47 12.67 16.95
N LYS A 92 6.63 12.73 18.00
CA LYS A 92 6.33 14.00 18.69
C LYS A 92 7.57 14.62 19.34
N GLU A 93 8.43 13.81 19.97
CA GLU A 93 9.71 14.25 20.55
C GLU A 93 10.63 14.87 19.50
N GLN A 94 10.57 14.36 18.25
CA GLN A 94 11.30 14.89 17.09
C GLN A 94 10.62 16.11 16.45
N GLY A 95 9.49 16.59 17.00
CA GLY A 95 8.77 17.77 16.52
C GLY A 95 7.79 17.51 15.37
N TRP A 96 7.50 16.24 15.06
CA TRP A 96 6.41 15.89 14.14
C TRP A 96 5.05 16.06 14.81
N GLU A 97 4.01 16.13 13.96
CA GLU A 97 2.60 16.12 14.32
C GLU A 97 1.97 14.82 13.81
N PRO A 98 2.03 13.71 14.58
CA PRO A 98 1.47 12.45 14.14
C PRO A 98 -0.05 12.51 13.99
N VAL A 99 -0.56 11.90 12.92
CA VAL A 99 -1.99 11.73 12.65
C VAL A 99 -2.23 10.29 12.22
N LEU A 100 -3.23 9.64 12.83
CA LEU A 100 -3.70 8.33 12.42
C LEU A 100 -4.65 8.48 11.23
N LEU A 101 -4.35 7.81 10.12
CA LEU A 101 -5.16 7.85 8.90
C LEU A 101 -5.63 6.43 8.52
N PRO A 102 -6.71 5.92 9.15
CA PRO A 102 -7.21 4.57 8.90
C PRO A 102 -7.72 4.41 7.46
N PHE A 103 -7.52 3.23 6.87
CA PHE A 103 -7.92 2.91 5.49
C PHE A 103 -9.27 2.22 5.37
N CYS A 104 -9.84 1.78 6.49
CA CYS A 104 -11.17 1.20 6.55
C CYS A 104 -11.77 1.34 7.96
N PRO A 105 -13.08 1.09 8.14
CA PRO A 105 -13.73 1.12 9.46
C PRO A 105 -13.10 0.16 10.47
N GLU A 106 -12.54 -0.97 10.00
CA GLU A 106 -11.87 -1.95 10.85
C GLU A 106 -10.57 -1.38 11.44
N ASP A 107 -9.80 -0.60 10.66
CA ASP A 107 -8.59 0.08 11.18
C ASP A 107 -8.97 1.08 12.29
N VAL A 108 -10.09 1.82 12.13
CA VAL A 108 -10.62 2.74 13.16
C VAL A 108 -10.95 1.98 14.44
N ARG A 109 -11.72 0.89 14.30
CA ARG A 109 -12.18 0.08 15.43
C ARG A 109 -10.99 -0.53 16.20
N ASN A 110 -10.05 -1.10 15.46
CA ASN A 110 -8.86 -1.72 16.04
C ASN A 110 -8.01 -0.71 16.82
N ALA A 111 -7.83 0.51 16.28
CA ALA A 111 -7.13 1.58 16.98
C ALA A 111 -7.83 1.98 18.29
N LYS A 112 -9.18 2.07 18.29
CA LYS A 112 -9.99 2.39 19.48
C LYS A 112 -9.93 1.27 20.53
N GLU A 113 -10.07 0.01 20.12
CA GLU A 113 -10.02 -1.15 21.02
C GLU A 113 -8.65 -1.32 21.68
N LEU A 114 -7.58 -0.94 20.98
CA LEU A 114 -6.22 -0.94 21.51
C LEU A 114 -5.85 0.36 22.26
N GLY A 115 -6.73 1.36 22.29
CA GLY A 115 -6.48 2.67 22.89
C GLY A 115 -5.43 3.52 22.18
N LEU A 116 -5.06 3.16 20.95
CA LEU A 116 -4.05 3.85 20.13
C LEU A 116 -4.58 5.18 19.56
N ASP A 117 -5.90 5.29 19.40
CA ASP A 117 -6.60 6.50 18.99
C ASP A 117 -6.40 7.69 19.95
N LYS A 118 -6.02 7.42 21.19
CA LYS A 118 -5.71 8.44 22.21
C LYS A 118 -4.32 9.06 22.04
N LEU A 119 -3.44 8.44 21.26
CA LEU A 119 -2.05 8.87 21.10
C LEU A 119 -1.91 10.02 20.10
N ALA A 120 -2.79 10.09 19.10
CA ALA A 120 -2.75 11.09 18.02
C ALA A 120 -4.15 11.30 17.42
N PRO A 121 -4.44 12.48 16.85
CA PRO A 121 -5.69 12.70 16.13
C PRO A 121 -5.93 11.63 15.06
N THR A 122 -7.16 11.11 15.00
CA THR A 122 -7.58 10.14 13.98
C THR A 122 -8.44 10.84 12.94
N TRP A 123 -8.02 10.78 11.67
CA TRP A 123 -8.72 11.42 10.56
C TRP A 123 -9.45 10.38 9.72
N GLU A 124 -10.77 10.29 9.89
CA GLU A 124 -11.60 9.26 9.26
C GLU A 124 -12.05 9.68 7.84
N HIS A 125 -11.21 9.41 6.84
CA HIS A 125 -11.49 9.68 5.41
C HIS A 125 -11.50 8.42 4.54
N TRP A 126 -11.56 7.22 5.13
CA TRP A 126 -11.55 5.94 4.40
C TRP A 126 -12.67 5.81 3.34
N TRP A 127 -13.76 6.55 3.49
CA TRP A 127 -14.87 6.62 2.53
C TRP A 127 -14.54 7.47 1.29
N ASN A 128 -13.49 8.30 1.32
CA ASN A 128 -13.01 9.09 0.19
C ASN A 128 -11.50 8.87 -0.03
N PRO A 129 -11.11 7.85 -0.83
CA PRO A 129 -9.71 7.53 -1.07
C PRO A 129 -8.96 8.64 -1.84
N ARG A 130 -9.68 9.50 -2.59
CA ARG A 130 -9.07 10.68 -3.25
C ARG A 130 -8.60 11.69 -2.21
N ARG A 131 -9.41 11.93 -1.18
CA ARG A 131 -9.04 12.81 -0.05
C ARG A 131 -7.88 12.23 0.75
N MET A 132 -7.85 10.92 0.99
CA MET A 132 -6.71 10.28 1.64
C MET A 132 -5.40 10.49 0.88
N LYS A 133 -5.42 10.32 -0.46
CA LYS A 133 -4.27 10.65 -1.31
C LYS A 133 -3.84 12.10 -1.18
N GLN A 134 -4.81 13.03 -1.17
CA GLN A 134 -4.52 14.45 -1.00
C GLN A 134 -3.84 14.74 0.35
N ILE A 135 -4.40 14.20 1.45
CA ILE A 135 -3.84 14.34 2.80
C ILE A 135 -2.40 13.84 2.83
N MET A 136 -2.13 12.65 2.29
CA MET A 136 -0.77 12.09 2.23
C MET A 136 0.18 12.97 1.41
N ALA A 137 -0.26 13.45 0.24
CA ALA A 137 0.54 14.29 -0.64
C ALA A 137 0.87 15.66 -0.04
N GLN A 138 0.08 16.12 0.92
CA GLN A 138 0.27 17.39 1.61
C GLN A 138 0.92 17.24 2.99
N SER A 139 1.35 16.04 3.35
CA SER A 139 2.02 15.76 4.63
C SER A 139 3.54 15.79 4.49
N GLY A 140 4.26 15.87 5.60
CA GLY A 140 5.72 15.82 5.61
C GLY A 140 6.30 14.41 5.66
N LEU A 141 5.52 13.41 6.09
CA LEU A 141 5.96 12.03 6.21
C LEU A 141 4.76 11.08 6.17
N VAL A 142 4.91 9.91 5.52
CA VAL A 142 3.92 8.82 5.55
C VAL A 142 4.58 7.51 5.99
N ILE A 143 4.05 6.92 7.06
CA ILE A 143 4.48 5.64 7.62
C ILE A 143 3.33 4.64 7.51
N SER A 144 3.55 3.56 6.75
CA SER A 144 2.61 2.45 6.69
C SER A 144 3.03 1.28 7.57
N VAL A 145 2.18 0.94 8.54
CA VAL A 145 2.34 -0.25 9.40
C VAL A 145 1.46 -1.38 8.86
N GLY A 146 1.98 -2.12 7.87
CA GLY A 146 1.31 -3.31 7.32
C GLY A 146 0.15 -3.06 6.34
N ARG A 147 -0.07 -1.81 5.89
CA ARG A 147 -1.10 -1.44 4.88
C ARG A 147 -0.46 -1.12 3.53
N LEU A 148 -0.59 -2.03 2.57
CA LEU A 148 -0.02 -1.87 1.22
C LEU A 148 -0.51 -0.58 0.53
N HIS A 149 -1.83 -0.30 0.55
CA HIS A 149 -2.37 0.84 -0.19
C HIS A 149 -1.97 2.20 0.38
N ALA A 150 -1.55 2.29 1.65
CA ALA A 150 -0.97 3.53 2.17
C ALA A 150 0.33 3.88 1.46
N VAL A 151 1.18 2.87 1.22
CA VAL A 151 2.42 3.04 0.44
C VAL A 151 2.08 3.44 -1.00
N ILE A 152 1.09 2.78 -1.62
CA ILE A 152 0.66 3.08 -2.99
C ILE A 152 0.08 4.49 -3.14
N PHE A 153 -0.64 4.96 -2.13
CA PHE A 153 -1.29 6.27 -2.17
C PHE A 153 -0.28 7.41 -2.04
N ALA A 154 0.74 7.23 -1.20
CA ALA A 154 1.76 8.24 -0.94
C ALA A 154 2.90 8.27 -1.98
N ALA A 155 3.26 7.12 -2.57
CA ALA A 155 4.38 7.01 -3.50
C ALA A 155 4.36 8.03 -4.68
N PRO A 156 3.21 8.36 -5.30
CA PRO A 156 3.16 9.32 -6.42
C PRO A 156 3.38 10.79 -6.04
N SER A 157 3.45 11.13 -4.75
CA SER A 157 3.61 12.53 -4.30
C SER A 157 5.02 13.07 -4.54
N PHE A 158 6.02 12.19 -4.68
CA PHE A 158 7.45 12.44 -4.98
C PHE A 158 8.23 13.41 -4.10
N ASP A 159 7.57 14.27 -3.33
CA ASP A 159 8.19 15.23 -2.41
C ASP A 159 7.95 14.84 -0.94
N VAL A 160 7.13 13.79 -0.72
CA VAL A 160 6.79 13.29 0.62
C VAL A 160 7.54 11.99 0.87
N PRO A 161 8.45 11.94 1.87
CA PRO A 161 9.02 10.70 2.34
C PRO A 161 7.96 9.67 2.72
N VAL A 162 8.15 8.44 2.26
CA VAL A 162 7.26 7.32 2.55
C VAL A 162 8.09 6.12 2.96
N CYS A 163 7.66 5.42 4.01
CA CYS A 163 8.28 4.18 4.42
C CYS A 163 7.24 3.16 4.90
N SER A 164 7.66 1.90 4.96
CA SER A 164 6.87 0.85 5.59
C SER A 164 7.55 0.35 6.86
N LEU A 165 6.79 0.28 7.95
CA LEU A 165 7.17 -0.46 9.14
C LEU A 165 6.52 -1.84 9.08
N ALA A 166 7.32 -2.90 9.18
CA ALA A 166 6.79 -4.23 9.41
C ALA A 166 5.99 -4.23 10.72
N PRO A 167 4.74 -4.73 10.74
CA PRO A 167 3.94 -4.75 11.95
C PRO A 167 4.72 -5.41 13.10
N PRO A 168 4.83 -4.77 14.28
CA PRO A 168 5.62 -5.28 15.39
C PRO A 168 4.93 -6.45 16.13
N LEU A 169 4.50 -7.46 15.37
CA LEU A 169 3.80 -8.65 15.84
C LEU A 169 4.15 -9.86 14.99
N LYS A 170 3.97 -11.06 15.54
CA LYS A 170 4.18 -12.31 14.81
C LYS A 170 3.01 -12.57 13.88
N LEU A 171 3.24 -12.53 12.57
CA LEU A 171 2.17 -12.79 11.60
C LEU A 171 1.69 -14.25 11.67
N PRO A 172 0.41 -14.53 11.39
CA PRO A 172 -0.12 -15.90 11.37
C PRO A 172 0.60 -16.85 10.40
N SER A 173 1.25 -16.29 9.38
CA SER A 173 2.08 -16.99 8.40
C SER A 173 3.45 -17.41 8.95
N GLY A 174 3.85 -16.91 10.13
CA GLY A 174 5.19 -17.06 10.69
C GLY A 174 6.24 -16.13 10.06
N LYS A 175 5.87 -15.33 9.05
CA LYS A 175 6.77 -14.38 8.40
C LYS A 175 6.97 -13.13 9.26
N LYS A 176 8.13 -12.48 9.10
CA LYS A 176 8.46 -11.20 9.76
C LYS A 176 7.68 -10.01 9.18
N SER A 177 7.22 -10.13 7.94
CA SER A 177 6.56 -9.06 7.19
C SER A 177 5.55 -9.62 6.19
N ILE A 178 4.79 -8.71 5.58
CA ILE A 178 3.73 -9.03 4.65
C ILE A 178 4.31 -9.00 3.24
N SER A 179 4.51 -10.18 2.64
CA SER A 179 5.28 -10.34 1.38
C SER A 179 4.89 -9.44 0.21
N LYS A 180 3.62 -9.04 0.10
CA LYS A 180 3.16 -8.11 -0.96
C LYS A 180 3.66 -6.68 -0.75
N ILE A 181 3.88 -6.28 0.50
CA ILE A 181 4.45 -4.97 0.85
C ILE A 181 5.95 -5.02 0.57
N ASP A 182 6.65 -6.05 1.03
CA ASP A 182 8.09 -6.24 0.79
C ASP A 182 8.42 -6.16 -0.71
N SER A 183 7.59 -6.80 -1.55
CA SER A 183 7.78 -6.81 -3.00
C SER A 183 7.56 -5.43 -3.60
N LEU A 184 6.52 -4.70 -3.16
CA LEU A 184 6.25 -3.35 -3.65
C LEU A 184 7.35 -2.37 -3.21
N CYS A 185 7.77 -2.45 -1.95
CA CYS A 185 8.83 -1.59 -1.42
C CYS A 185 10.14 -1.81 -2.16
N ALA A 186 10.50 -3.07 -2.47
CA ALA A 186 11.66 -3.38 -3.28
C ALA A 186 11.51 -2.87 -4.73
N ASP A 187 10.35 -3.06 -5.36
CA ASP A 187 10.14 -2.63 -6.76
C ASP A 187 10.21 -1.10 -6.91
N TRP A 188 9.86 -0.34 -5.86
CA TRP A 188 9.74 1.14 -5.90
C TRP A 188 10.80 1.88 -5.07
N ASP A 189 11.83 1.17 -4.59
CA ASP A 189 12.90 1.69 -3.72
C ASP A 189 12.38 2.45 -2.48
N ILE A 190 11.36 1.89 -1.82
CA ILE A 190 10.78 2.45 -0.60
C ILE A 190 11.41 1.80 0.62
N ASP A 191 11.90 2.62 1.55
CA ASP A 191 12.56 2.13 2.76
C ASP A 191 11.57 1.31 3.61
N GLN A 192 12.02 0.12 4.03
CA GLN A 192 11.27 -0.79 4.88
C GLN A 192 12.04 -1.05 6.19
N PHE A 193 11.37 -0.78 7.31
CA PHE A 193 11.91 -0.94 8.66
C PHE A 193 11.27 -2.13 9.34
N PHE A 194 12.04 -2.81 10.19
CA PHE A 194 11.56 -3.94 11.01
C PHE A 194 11.55 -3.63 12.50
N ASP A 195 12.10 -2.48 12.88
CA ASP A 195 12.12 -1.98 14.24
C ASP A 195 11.73 -0.51 14.31
N VAL A 196 11.07 -0.13 15.41
CA VAL A 196 10.58 1.23 15.62
C VAL A 196 11.72 2.21 15.87
N GLU A 197 12.76 1.80 16.60
CA GLU A 197 13.87 2.70 16.92
C GLU A 197 14.71 3.00 15.66
N GLU A 198 14.89 2.02 14.78
CA GLU A 198 15.56 2.23 13.49
C GLU A 198 14.82 3.25 12.61
N LEU A 199 13.49 3.15 12.55
CA LEU A 199 12.66 4.12 11.84
C LEU A 199 12.76 5.50 12.48
N LEU A 200 12.62 5.61 13.80
CA LEU A 200 12.74 6.88 14.52
C LEU A 200 14.12 7.52 14.32
N ALA A 201 15.20 6.74 14.33
CA ALA A 201 16.54 7.24 14.03
C ALA A 201 16.63 7.77 12.60
N ALA A 202 16.10 7.04 11.61
CA ALA A 202 16.07 7.49 10.23
C ALA A 202 15.25 8.77 10.03
N ALA A 203 14.14 8.92 10.76
CA ALA A 203 13.33 10.14 10.77
C ALA A 203 14.09 11.33 11.37
N ALA A 204 14.73 11.15 12.53
CA ALA A 204 15.52 12.19 13.21
C ALA A 204 16.73 12.66 12.38
N GLU A 205 17.38 11.73 11.68
CA GLU A 205 18.54 11.99 10.83
C GLU A 205 18.16 12.56 9.45
N GLY A 206 16.86 12.68 9.14
CA GLY A 206 16.40 13.17 7.85
C GLY A 206 16.74 12.24 6.68
N ARG A 207 16.90 10.94 6.94
CA ARG A 207 17.28 9.93 5.93
C ARG A 207 16.11 9.32 5.18
N LEU A 208 14.88 9.54 5.63
CA LEU A 208 13.69 9.03 4.95
C LEU A 208 13.50 9.72 3.60
N ARG A 209 13.25 8.93 2.56
CA ARG A 209 13.16 9.42 1.18
C ARG A 209 11.77 9.19 0.59
N PRO A 210 11.37 9.99 -0.41
CA PRO A 210 10.25 9.65 -1.26
C PRO A 210 10.51 8.36 -2.04
N ALA A 211 9.44 7.73 -2.55
CA ALA A 211 9.56 6.60 -3.46
C ALA A 211 10.32 6.99 -4.74
N SER A 212 10.98 6.02 -5.39
CA SER A 212 11.70 6.26 -6.64
C SER A 212 10.74 6.74 -7.73
N ARG A 213 10.94 8.00 -8.17
CA ARG A 213 10.14 8.63 -9.22
C ARG A 213 10.15 7.80 -10.50
N GLU A 214 11.32 7.35 -10.91
CA GLU A 214 11.49 6.52 -12.12
C GLU A 214 10.65 5.24 -12.03
N LYS A 215 10.77 4.49 -10.93
CA LYS A 215 10.08 3.21 -10.74
C LYS A 215 8.57 3.36 -10.66
N VAL A 216 8.09 4.35 -9.92
CA VAL A 216 6.66 4.64 -9.76
C VAL A 216 6.05 5.14 -11.07
N THR A 217 6.74 6.02 -11.81
CA THR A 217 6.30 6.47 -13.14
C THR A 217 6.26 5.30 -14.13
N ALA A 218 7.28 4.45 -14.14
CA ALA A 218 7.27 3.25 -14.98
C ALA A 218 6.11 2.30 -14.62
N ALA A 219 5.81 2.12 -13.33
CA ALA A 219 4.64 1.32 -12.90
C ALA A 219 3.31 1.95 -13.36
N ALA A 220 3.19 3.27 -13.34
CA ALA A 220 2.01 3.98 -13.83
C ALA A 220 1.87 3.90 -15.36
N GLN A 221 2.98 3.91 -16.11
CA GLN A 221 2.99 3.70 -17.56
C GLN A 221 2.56 2.29 -17.93
N ARG A 222 3.11 1.26 -17.27
CA ARG A 222 2.68 -0.12 -17.48
C ARG A 222 1.19 -0.31 -17.15
N LEU A 223 0.67 0.38 -16.14
CA LEU A 223 -0.77 0.37 -15.87
C LEU A 223 -1.57 0.97 -17.04
N ASP A 224 -1.11 2.03 -17.69
CA ASP A 224 -1.78 2.59 -18.88
C ASP A 224 -1.77 1.63 -20.06
N GLU A 225 -0.63 0.98 -20.31
CA GLU A 225 -0.50 -0.04 -21.35
C GLU A 225 -1.50 -1.19 -21.11
N SER A 226 -1.59 -1.67 -19.87
CA SER A 226 -2.56 -2.68 -19.48
C SER A 226 -4.01 -2.21 -19.71
N ILE A 227 -4.33 -0.97 -19.33
CA ILE A 227 -5.67 -0.39 -19.56
C ILE A 227 -5.98 -0.31 -21.05
N ALA A 228 -5.02 0.10 -21.88
CA ALA A 228 -5.20 0.16 -23.33
C ALA A 228 -5.44 -1.25 -23.92
N GLN A 229 -4.67 -2.26 -23.47
CA GLN A 229 -4.85 -3.64 -23.90
C GLN A 229 -6.21 -4.20 -23.50
N MET A 230 -6.66 -3.96 -22.26
CA MET A 230 -7.99 -4.39 -21.82
C MET A 230 -9.11 -3.74 -22.64
N LYS A 231 -8.99 -2.46 -22.96
CA LYS A 231 -9.97 -1.78 -23.84
C LYS A 231 -10.02 -2.41 -25.22
N ALA A 232 -8.86 -2.71 -25.82
CA ALA A 232 -8.79 -3.36 -27.13
C ALA A 232 -9.46 -4.74 -27.10
N ILE A 233 -9.16 -5.57 -26.10
CA ILE A 233 -9.78 -6.89 -25.91
C ILE A 233 -11.30 -6.74 -25.74
N MET A 234 -11.77 -5.80 -24.92
CA MET A 234 -13.20 -5.57 -24.73
C MET A 234 -13.89 -5.14 -26.02
N SER A 235 -13.27 -4.29 -26.83
CA SER A 235 -13.79 -3.87 -28.14
C SER A 235 -13.92 -5.06 -29.10
N GLU A 236 -12.87 -5.87 -29.24
CA GLU A 236 -12.89 -7.08 -30.08
C GLU A 236 -13.99 -8.06 -29.64
N ARG A 237 -14.10 -8.33 -28.33
CA ARG A 237 -15.15 -9.21 -27.77
C ARG A 237 -16.57 -8.67 -27.97
N LEU A 238 -16.76 -7.36 -28.02
CA LEU A 238 -18.05 -6.75 -28.31
C LEU A 238 -18.40 -6.88 -29.79
N GLU A 239 -17.43 -6.69 -30.68
CA GLU A 239 -17.58 -6.90 -32.12
C GLU A 239 -17.93 -8.36 -32.46
N GLU A 240 -17.23 -9.34 -31.87
CA GLU A 240 -17.53 -10.77 -32.02
C GLU A 240 -18.98 -11.13 -31.65
N LYS A 241 -19.58 -10.37 -30.73
CA LYS A 241 -20.96 -10.56 -30.26
C LYS A 241 -21.99 -9.72 -31.02
N GLY A 242 -21.57 -8.92 -32.00
CA GLY A 242 -22.45 -7.98 -32.70
C GLY A 242 -22.96 -6.84 -31.83
N LEU A 243 -22.25 -6.52 -30.73
CA LEU A 243 -22.58 -5.48 -29.75
C LEU A 243 -21.64 -4.27 -29.85
N GLY A 244 -20.87 -4.16 -30.94
CA GLY A 244 -19.98 -3.02 -31.21
C GLY A 244 -20.74 -1.70 -31.41
N PRO A 245 -20.06 -0.55 -31.31
CA PRO A 245 -20.69 0.75 -31.55
C PRO A 245 -21.36 0.76 -32.92
N ALA A 246 -22.60 1.26 -32.98
CA ALA A 246 -23.30 1.43 -34.26
C ALA A 246 -22.44 2.32 -35.17
N ALA A 247 -22.18 1.82 -36.38
CA ALA A 247 -21.47 2.54 -37.42
C ALA A 247 -22.15 3.86 -37.79
#